data_AF-A0A9L0J927-F1
#
_entry.id   AF-A0A9L0J927-F1
#
_cell.length_a   1.000
_cell.length_b   1.000
_cell.length_c   1.000
_cell.angle_alpha   90.00
_cell.angle_beta   90.00
_cell.angle_gamma   90.00
#
_symmetry.space_group_name_H-M   'P 1'
#
loop_
_entity.id
_entity.type
_entity.pdbx_description
1 polymer ?
#
loop_
_entity_poly.entity_id
_entity_poly.type
_entity_poly.pdbx_seq_one_letter_code
_entity_poly.pdbx_strand_id
1 'polypeptide(L)'
;MEQWWGGRNQAVAAFWKPFTPWLLFDLTAISSAWLCAILLSPSLQERSGTTVCPPCDNELKSEAIIEHLCASEFALRMKIKEVKKENGDKKIVPKKKKPLKLGPIKKKELKKLVLYLKNGADCPCHQLDNLSHNFLIMGRKVKSQYLLTAIHKWDKKNKEFKNFMKKMKNHECPTFQSVFK
;
A
#
# COMPACT_ATOMS: atom_id res chain seq x y z
N MET A 1 58.53 -11.45 -15.47
CA MET A 1 59.34 -12.00 -16.58
C MET A 1 58.31 -12.40 -17.65
N GLU A 2 58.23 -11.90 -18.88
CA GLU A 2 59.03 -11.06 -19.77
C GLU A 2 58.06 -10.51 -20.86
N GLN A 3 58.12 -9.21 -21.18
CA GLN A 3 58.49 -8.63 -22.49
C GLN A 3 57.48 -8.90 -23.64
N TRP A 4 56.62 -7.95 -24.03
CA TRP A 4 56.82 -6.86 -25.03
C TRP A 4 57.41 -7.30 -26.37
N TRP A 5 56.64 -7.17 -27.45
CA TRP A 5 56.90 -6.46 -28.72
C TRP A 5 55.51 -6.24 -29.34
N GLY A 6 55.04 -5.05 -29.73
CA GLY A 6 55.71 -4.05 -30.54
C GLY A 6 55.08 -4.05 -31.93
N GLY A 7 53.90 -3.43 -32.08
CA GLY A 7 53.23 -3.26 -33.38
C GLY A 7 52.59 -1.88 -33.47
N ARG A 8 53.20 -0.98 -34.24
CA ARG A 8 52.78 0.42 -34.45
C ARG A 8 52.31 0.57 -35.90
N ASN A 9 51.07 1.05 -36.05
CA ASN A 9 50.53 1.98 -37.08
C ASN A 9 50.50 1.53 -38.56
N GLN A 10 49.56 1.92 -39.43
CA GLN A 10 48.31 2.72 -39.37
C GLN A 10 47.72 2.80 -40.80
N ALA A 11 46.40 2.71 -40.96
CA ALA A 11 45.55 3.46 -41.93
C ALA A 11 44.14 2.83 -41.97
N VAL A 12 43.10 3.44 -41.37
CA VAL A 12 42.06 4.29 -42.00
C VAL A 12 41.45 3.75 -43.29
N ALA A 13 40.14 3.80 -43.57
CA ALA A 13 38.91 3.92 -42.79
C ALA A 13 37.76 3.63 -43.79
N ALA A 14 36.68 3.06 -43.26
CA ALA A 14 35.28 3.29 -43.63
C ALA A 14 34.86 3.19 -45.12
N PHE A 15 34.46 1.96 -45.43
CA PHE A 15 33.36 1.52 -46.29
C PHE A 15 32.28 2.58 -46.63
N TRP A 16 32.03 2.71 -47.93
CA TRP A 16 31.00 3.54 -48.56
C TRP A 16 29.58 3.27 -48.05
N LYS A 17 28.82 4.36 -47.85
CA LYS A 17 27.36 4.41 -48.02
C LYS A 17 27.08 5.29 -49.24
N PRO A 18 26.05 5.01 -50.04
CA PRO A 18 24.73 5.55 -49.70
C PRO A 18 23.59 4.58 -49.98
N PHE A 19 22.62 4.49 -49.07
CA PHE A 19 21.35 3.82 -49.35
C PHE A 19 20.21 4.58 -48.68
N THR A 20 19.39 5.20 -49.52
CA THR A 20 17.96 5.50 -49.37
C THR A 20 17.47 5.92 -50.79
N PRO A 21 16.17 5.86 -51.19
CA PRO A 21 14.98 5.66 -50.35
C PRO A 21 13.75 4.92 -51.03
N TRP A 22 12.67 4.76 -50.23
CA TRP A 22 11.24 4.54 -50.54
C TRP A 22 10.80 3.11 -51.00
N LEU A 23 10.14 2.36 -50.13
CA LEU A 23 8.68 2.26 -49.88
C LEU A 23 8.02 1.10 -50.65
N LEU A 24 7.69 0.03 -49.92
CA LEU A 24 6.37 -0.58 -50.04
C LEU A 24 6.02 -1.29 -48.72
N PHE A 25 4.97 -0.76 -48.09
CA PHE A 25 3.95 -1.45 -47.29
C PHE A 25 4.29 -2.83 -46.72
N ASP A 26 4.39 -2.93 -45.39
CA ASP A 26 3.78 -4.04 -44.67
C ASP A 26 3.10 -3.52 -43.41
N LEU A 27 1.78 -3.61 -43.42
CA LEU A 27 0.84 -2.98 -42.50
C LEU A 27 0.20 -4.06 -41.59
N THR A 28 1.02 -4.97 -41.04
CA THR A 28 0.55 -6.11 -40.24
C THR A 28 1.24 -6.28 -38.88
N ALA A 29 2.02 -5.30 -38.43
CA ALA A 29 2.81 -5.41 -37.18
C ALA A 29 2.38 -4.44 -36.05
N ILE A 30 1.09 -4.09 -35.94
CA ILE A 30 0.59 -3.15 -34.88
C ILE A 30 -0.37 -3.84 -33.88
N SER A 31 -0.36 -5.18 -33.74
CA SER A 31 -1.38 -5.86 -32.91
C SER A 31 -0.88 -6.62 -31.68
N SER A 32 0.42 -6.77 -31.44
CA SER A 32 0.91 -7.53 -30.26
C SER A 32 1.50 -6.65 -29.14
N ALA A 33 1.97 -5.43 -29.43
CA ALA A 33 2.59 -4.57 -28.41
C ALA A 33 1.56 -3.87 -27.50
N TRP A 34 0.34 -3.61 -27.98
CA TRP A 34 -0.72 -2.97 -27.18
C TRP A 34 -1.39 -3.94 -26.19
N LEU A 35 -1.45 -5.24 -26.52
CA LEU A 35 -2.02 -6.24 -25.62
C LEU A 35 -1.09 -6.54 -24.42
N CYS A 36 0.23 -6.44 -24.59
CA CYS A 36 1.16 -6.59 -23.48
C CYS A 36 1.10 -5.45 -22.47
N ALA A 37 0.78 -4.21 -22.88
CA ALA A 37 0.64 -3.09 -21.96
C ALA A 37 -0.55 -3.26 -21.00
N ILE A 38 -1.62 -3.93 -21.43
CA ILE A 38 -2.82 -4.16 -20.63
C ILE A 38 -2.60 -5.27 -19.58
N LEU A 39 -1.82 -6.31 -19.91
CA LEU A 39 -1.61 -7.47 -19.04
C LEU A 39 -0.47 -7.32 -18.00
N LEU A 40 0.43 -6.36 -18.20
CA LEU A 40 1.54 -6.05 -17.27
C LEU A 40 1.33 -4.77 -16.47
N SER A 41 0.11 -4.27 -16.39
CA SER A 41 -0.26 -3.17 -15.49
C SER A 41 -0.70 -3.75 -14.14
N PRO A 42 0.17 -3.90 -13.13
CA PRO A 42 -0.28 -4.11 -11.76
C PRO A 42 -0.85 -2.77 -11.28
N SER A 43 -2.09 -2.46 -11.67
CA SER A 43 -2.95 -1.46 -11.03
C SER A 43 -2.18 -0.30 -10.39
N LEU A 44 -1.44 0.48 -11.19
CA LEU A 44 -1.07 1.83 -10.78
C LEU A 44 -2.32 2.67 -11.01
N GLN A 45 -3.31 2.46 -10.16
CA GLN A 45 -4.45 3.35 -10.03
C GLN A 45 -3.90 4.59 -9.32
N GLU A 46 -3.15 5.39 -10.08
CA GLU A 46 -2.70 6.70 -9.67
C GLU A 46 -3.95 7.59 -9.67
N ARG A 47 -4.72 7.53 -8.56
CA ARG A 47 -5.68 8.57 -8.22
C ARG A 47 -4.86 9.83 -8.00
N SER A 48 -4.74 10.63 -9.05
CA SER A 48 -4.27 12.00 -9.02
C SER A 48 -5.12 12.80 -8.03
N GLY A 49 -4.52 13.14 -6.89
CA GLY A 49 -5.09 14.01 -5.87
C GLY A 49 -4.41 13.80 -4.53
N THR A 50 -3.29 14.50 -4.28
CA THR A 50 -2.52 14.50 -3.01
C THR A 50 -2.21 13.09 -2.46
N THR A 51 -0.98 12.61 -2.64
CA THR A 51 -0.47 11.24 -2.37
C THR A 51 -0.53 10.78 -0.90
N VAL A 52 -1.68 10.86 -0.24
CA VAL A 52 -1.93 10.32 1.09
C VAL A 52 -1.85 8.79 1.02
N CYS A 53 -1.27 8.18 2.05
CA CYS A 53 -1.18 6.71 2.11
C CYS A 53 -2.59 6.11 1.99
N PRO A 54 -2.82 5.03 1.21
CA PRO A 54 -4.15 4.43 1.08
C PRO A 54 -4.81 4.08 2.42
N PRO A 55 -4.07 3.57 3.44
CA PRO A 55 -4.64 3.33 4.77
C PRO A 55 -5.06 4.60 5.55
N CYS A 56 -4.55 5.76 5.15
CA CYS A 56 -4.78 7.06 5.77
C CYS A 56 -5.85 7.89 5.07
N ASP A 57 -6.44 7.36 4.01
CA ASP A 57 -7.56 8.03 3.37
C ASP A 57 -8.72 8.19 4.36
N ASN A 58 -9.30 9.39 4.40
CA ASN A 58 -10.24 9.79 5.44
C ASN A 58 -11.70 9.67 4.97
N GLU A 59 -12.00 8.69 4.11
CA GLU A 59 -13.37 8.41 3.72
C GLU A 59 -14.16 7.86 4.94
N LEU A 60 -14.96 8.73 5.56
CA LEU A 60 -15.74 8.44 6.77
C LEU A 60 -17.19 8.08 6.44
N LYS A 61 -17.42 7.19 5.47
CA LYS A 61 -18.76 6.62 5.20
C LYS A 61 -18.98 5.37 6.03
N SER A 62 -20.17 5.22 6.61
CA SER A 62 -20.43 4.12 7.54
C SER A 62 -20.23 2.74 6.90
N GLU A 63 -20.60 2.61 5.64
CA GLU A 63 -20.50 1.40 4.79
C GLU A 63 -19.04 1.07 4.51
N ALA A 64 -18.25 2.05 4.04
CA ALA A 64 -16.82 1.89 3.77
C ALA A 64 -16.04 1.46 5.02
N ILE A 65 -16.36 2.02 6.19
CA ILE A 65 -15.71 1.61 7.45
C ILE A 65 -16.07 0.15 7.80
N ILE A 66 -17.29 -0.31 7.53
CA ILE A 66 -17.68 -1.73 7.73
C ILE A 66 -16.92 -2.63 6.76
N GLU A 67 -16.81 -2.25 5.48
CA GLU A 67 -16.06 -3.00 4.48
C GLU A 67 -14.59 -3.15 4.89
N HIS A 68 -13.94 -2.05 5.28
CA HIS A 68 -12.58 -2.07 5.80
C HIS A 68 -12.43 -2.93 7.06
N LEU A 69 -13.41 -2.88 7.97
CA LEU A 69 -13.45 -3.70 9.17
C LEU A 69 -13.56 -5.20 8.83
N CYS A 70 -14.34 -5.53 7.82
CA CYS A 70 -14.55 -6.91 7.39
C CYS A 70 -13.37 -7.47 6.62
N ALA A 71 -12.73 -6.67 5.76
CA ALA A 71 -11.49 -7.00 5.09
C ALA A 71 -10.29 -7.13 6.06
N SER A 72 -10.38 -6.51 7.24
CA SER A 72 -9.32 -6.54 8.25
C SER A 72 -9.49 -7.71 9.22
N GLU A 73 -8.38 -8.33 9.60
CA GLU A 73 -8.38 -9.44 10.55
C GLU A 73 -8.61 -8.95 11.99
N PHE A 74 -8.06 -7.78 12.34
CA PHE A 74 -8.23 -7.18 13.65
C PHE A 74 -8.62 -5.71 13.56
N ALA A 75 -9.27 -5.22 14.61
CA ALA A 75 -9.64 -3.82 14.77
C ALA A 75 -9.55 -3.40 16.25
N LEU A 76 -8.92 -2.25 16.48
CA LEU A 76 -8.58 -1.74 17.80
C LEU A 76 -8.92 -0.27 17.89
N ARG A 77 -9.49 0.14 19.02
CA ARG A 77 -9.54 1.55 19.40
C ARG A 77 -8.30 1.86 20.20
N MET A 78 -7.47 2.78 19.72
CA MET A 78 -6.24 3.12 20.43
C MET A 78 -5.92 4.61 20.40
N LYS A 79 -5.14 5.06 21.38
CA LYS A 79 -4.42 6.33 21.34
C LYS A 79 -2.97 6.03 21.01
N ILE A 80 -2.43 6.75 20.04
CA ILE A 80 -1.06 6.59 19.58
C ILE A 80 -0.13 7.35 20.53
N LYS A 81 1.01 6.74 20.87
CA LYS A 81 2.07 7.36 21.68
C LYS A 81 2.99 8.18 20.79
N GLU A 82 3.50 7.53 19.75
CA GLU A 82 4.49 8.07 18.83
C GLU A 82 4.42 7.32 17.49
N VAL A 83 4.84 8.00 16.43
CA VAL A 83 5.02 7.45 15.09
C VAL A 83 6.47 7.69 14.68
N LYS A 84 7.16 6.65 14.25
CA LYS A 84 8.58 6.68 13.85
C LYS A 84 8.71 6.17 12.43
N LYS A 85 9.68 6.69 11.68
CA LYS A 85 10.06 6.10 10.39
C LYS A 85 11.11 5.01 10.64
N GLU A 86 10.91 3.81 10.11
CA GLU A 86 11.80 2.66 10.26
C GLU A 86 11.78 1.85 8.96
N ASN A 87 12.93 1.66 8.30
CA ASN A 87 13.08 0.84 7.08
C ASN A 87 12.12 1.20 5.92
N GLY A 88 11.80 2.47 5.71
CA GLY A 88 10.83 2.90 4.69
C GLY A 88 9.36 2.75 5.10
N ASP A 89 9.11 2.24 6.31
CA ASP A 89 7.78 2.11 6.91
C ASP A 89 7.56 3.15 8.01
N LYS A 90 6.30 3.40 8.35
CA LYS A 90 5.93 4.13 9.57
C LYS A 90 5.57 3.15 10.67
N LYS A 91 6.38 3.10 11.72
CA LYS A 91 6.11 2.39 12.96
C LYS A 91 5.23 3.19 13.88
N ILE A 92 4.13 2.59 14.33
CA ILE A 92 3.12 3.22 15.16
C ILE A 92 3.11 2.50 16.51
N VAL A 93 3.45 3.25 17.57
CA VAL A 93 3.50 2.71 18.93
C VAL A 93 2.24 3.13 19.69
N PRO A 94 1.40 2.18 20.14
CA PRO A 94 0.19 2.51 20.89
C PRO A 94 0.49 2.94 22.33
N LYS A 95 -0.20 3.97 22.82
CA LYS A 95 -0.20 4.40 24.24
C LYS A 95 -1.26 3.64 25.05
N LYS A 96 -2.49 3.59 24.54
CA LYS A 96 -3.63 2.88 25.15
C LYS A 96 -4.41 2.20 24.04
N LYS A 97 -4.86 0.97 24.26
CA LYS A 97 -5.57 0.17 23.24
C LYS A 97 -6.69 -0.64 23.87
N LYS A 98 -7.82 -0.68 23.17
CA LYS A 98 -9.01 -1.46 23.50
C LYS A 98 -9.40 -2.25 22.26
N PRO A 99 -9.49 -3.59 22.33
CA PRO A 99 -9.87 -4.37 21.17
C PRO A 99 -11.35 -4.19 20.83
N LEU A 100 -11.63 -4.10 19.53
CA LEU A 100 -12.99 -4.21 18.98
C LEU A 100 -13.17 -5.57 18.32
N LYS A 101 -12.18 -5.98 17.51
CA LYS A 101 -12.07 -7.29 16.86
C LYS A 101 -10.65 -7.80 17.11
N LEU A 102 -10.50 -8.91 17.84
CA LEU A 102 -9.18 -9.45 18.17
C LEU A 102 -8.56 -10.24 17.01
N GLY A 103 -9.37 -11.00 16.27
CA GLY A 103 -8.90 -11.87 15.21
C GLY A 103 -7.69 -12.72 15.65
N PRO A 104 -6.54 -12.67 14.94
CA PRO A 104 -5.35 -13.45 15.26
C PRO A 104 -4.53 -12.90 16.45
N ILE A 105 -4.92 -11.76 17.05
CA ILE A 105 -4.17 -11.13 18.14
C ILE A 105 -4.51 -11.78 19.49
N LYS A 106 -3.53 -12.39 20.15
CA LYS A 106 -3.67 -12.89 21.52
C LYS A 106 -3.61 -11.75 22.55
N LYS A 107 -4.28 -11.88 23.70
CA LYS A 107 -4.24 -10.88 24.80
C LYS A 107 -2.80 -10.52 25.25
N LYS A 108 -1.88 -11.49 25.22
CA LYS A 108 -0.45 -11.29 25.54
C LYS A 108 0.24 -10.41 24.48
N GLU A 109 0.02 -10.70 23.21
CA GLU A 109 0.56 -9.92 22.07
C GLU A 109 -0.05 -8.52 22.03
N LEU A 110 -1.34 -8.41 22.36
CA LEU A 110 -2.02 -7.13 22.41
C LEU A 110 -1.28 -6.17 23.34
N LYS A 111 -0.69 -6.59 24.47
CA LYS A 111 0.07 -5.70 25.37
C LYS A 111 1.31 -5.09 24.70
N LYS A 112 2.07 -5.88 23.93
CA LYS A 112 3.30 -5.46 23.23
C LYS A 112 3.10 -5.10 21.76
N LEU A 113 1.84 -5.00 21.31
CA LEU A 113 1.51 -4.71 19.92
C LEU A 113 2.19 -3.44 19.41
N VAL A 114 2.88 -3.57 18.28
CA VAL A 114 3.42 -2.49 17.46
C VAL A 114 2.87 -2.68 16.05
N LEU A 115 2.47 -1.57 15.42
CA LEU A 115 1.91 -1.57 14.08
C LEU A 115 2.86 -0.92 13.10
N TYR A 116 2.80 -1.36 11.84
CA TYR A 116 3.59 -0.82 10.75
C TYR A 116 2.68 -0.42 9.61
N LEU A 117 2.94 0.76 9.05
CA LEU A 117 2.38 1.19 7.78
C LEU A 117 3.45 0.98 6.72
N LYS A 118 3.22 -0.04 5.88
CA LYS A 118 4.16 -0.48 4.86
C LYS A 118 4.34 0.59 3.77
N ASN A 119 5.58 0.87 3.36
CA ASN A 119 5.94 1.94 2.43
C ASN A 119 5.40 3.31 2.89
N GLY A 120 5.22 3.47 4.19
CA GLY A 120 4.58 4.65 4.79
C GLY A 120 5.50 5.85 4.98
N ALA A 121 6.83 5.69 4.82
CA ALA A 121 7.79 6.75 5.14
C ALA A 121 7.66 7.98 4.24
N ASP A 122 7.26 7.78 2.99
CA ASP A 122 7.25 8.81 1.93
C ASP A 122 5.85 9.36 1.62
N CYS A 123 4.78 8.70 2.09
CA CYS A 123 3.41 9.19 1.93
C CYS A 123 2.93 9.99 3.15
N PRO A 124 2.33 11.18 2.99
CA PRO A 124 1.70 11.93 4.07
C PRO A 124 0.50 11.17 4.68
N CYS A 125 0.27 11.41 5.98
CA CYS A 125 -0.86 10.82 6.70
C CYS A 125 -1.32 11.76 7.81
N HIS A 126 -2.26 12.66 7.48
CA HIS A 126 -2.73 13.71 8.38
C HIS A 126 -3.31 13.20 9.71
N GLN A 127 -3.86 11.99 9.71
CA GLN A 127 -4.40 11.36 10.92
C GLN A 127 -3.29 10.98 11.92
N LEU A 128 -2.10 10.63 11.43
CA LEU A 128 -0.94 10.30 12.25
C LEU A 128 -0.14 11.54 12.69
N ASP A 129 -0.39 12.71 12.10
CA ASP A 129 0.24 13.97 12.54
C ASP A 129 -0.42 14.48 13.83
N ASN A 130 -1.73 14.24 14.01
CA ASN A 130 -2.47 14.66 15.21
C ASN A 130 -2.74 13.50 16.19
N LEU A 131 -1.76 13.19 17.04
CA LEU A 131 -1.85 12.07 17.99
C LEU A 131 -2.74 12.35 19.24
N SER A 132 -3.41 13.50 19.31
CA SER A 132 -4.18 13.89 20.49
C SER A 132 -5.46 13.06 20.69
N HIS A 133 -6.04 12.60 19.58
CA HIS A 133 -7.31 11.90 19.54
C HIS A 133 -7.18 10.38 19.76
N ASN A 134 -8.33 9.71 19.82
CA ASN A 134 -8.39 8.27 19.72
C ASN A 134 -8.62 7.90 18.25
N PHE A 135 -8.12 6.74 17.84
CA PHE A 135 -8.22 6.25 16.48
C PHE A 135 -8.86 4.86 16.48
N LEU A 136 -9.68 4.61 15.47
CA LEU A 136 -10.04 3.27 15.03
C LEU A 136 -8.93 2.80 14.10
N ILE A 137 -8.25 1.73 14.49
CA ILE A 137 -7.16 1.14 13.73
C ILE A 137 -7.58 -0.25 13.30
N MET A 138 -7.46 -0.51 12.01
CA MET A 138 -7.79 -1.79 11.39
C MET A 138 -6.56 -2.32 10.66
N GLY A 139 -6.40 -3.63 10.66
CA GLY A 139 -5.18 -4.24 10.15
C GLY A 139 -5.26 -5.75 10.00
N ARG A 140 -4.14 -6.29 9.51
CA ARG A 140 -3.91 -7.72 9.33
C ARG A 140 -2.53 -8.12 9.80
N LYS A 141 -2.36 -9.38 10.20
CA LYS A 141 -1.07 -9.93 10.60
C LYS A 141 -0.42 -10.57 9.38
N VAL A 142 0.75 -10.07 8.99
CA VAL A 142 1.54 -10.67 7.91
C VAL A 142 2.83 -11.18 8.52
N LYS A 143 3.02 -12.51 8.48
CA LYS A 143 4.11 -13.20 9.19
C LYS A 143 4.08 -12.86 10.70
N SER A 144 5.05 -12.08 11.18
CA SER A 144 5.19 -11.65 12.58
C SER A 144 4.95 -10.15 12.78
N GLN A 145 4.52 -9.43 11.74
CA GLN A 145 4.26 -7.99 11.80
C GLN A 145 2.76 -7.72 11.68
N TYR A 146 2.30 -6.68 12.38
CA TYR A 146 0.93 -6.20 12.27
C TYR A 146 0.91 -4.99 11.36
N LEU A 147 0.23 -5.12 10.24
CA LEU A 147 0.18 -4.08 9.22
C LEU A 147 -1.12 -3.28 9.36
N LEU A 148 -0.98 -1.96 9.27
CA LEU A 148 -2.08 -1.02 9.19
C LEU A 148 -2.71 -1.09 7.80
N THR A 149 -4.01 -1.35 7.73
CA THR A 149 -4.79 -1.36 6.47
C THR A 149 -5.72 -0.16 6.38
N ALA A 150 -6.24 0.33 7.51
CA ALA A 150 -7.05 1.53 7.58
C ALA A 150 -6.97 2.20 8.95
N ILE A 151 -6.99 3.53 8.97
CA ILE A 151 -7.05 4.37 10.17
C ILE A 151 -8.17 5.40 10.01
N HIS A 152 -8.99 5.54 11.06
CA HIS A 152 -10.03 6.57 11.13
C HIS A 152 -10.03 7.25 12.49
N LYS A 153 -10.37 8.54 12.52
CA LYS A 153 -10.57 9.26 13.78
C LYS A 153 -11.75 8.67 14.54
N TRP A 154 -11.55 8.36 15.82
CA TRP A 154 -12.64 7.92 16.69
C TRP A 154 -13.48 9.14 17.10
N ASP A 155 -14.48 9.48 16.29
CA ASP A 155 -15.36 10.62 16.55
C ASP A 155 -16.78 10.17 16.89
N LYS A 156 -17.12 10.22 18.19
CA LYS A 156 -18.48 9.90 18.65
C LYS A 156 -19.51 10.97 18.31
N LYS A 157 -19.11 12.17 17.87
CA LYS A 157 -20.05 13.25 17.51
C LYS A 157 -20.50 13.11 16.06
N ASN A 158 -19.64 12.58 15.19
CA ASN A 158 -19.94 12.33 13.78
C ASN A 158 -21.09 11.32 13.60
N LYS A 159 -22.08 11.67 12.77
CA LYS A 159 -23.28 10.85 12.50
C LYS A 159 -22.93 9.54 11.80
N GLU A 160 -22.04 9.56 10.81
CA GLU A 160 -21.56 8.38 10.07
C GLU A 160 -20.84 7.39 10.99
N PHE A 161 -19.98 7.90 11.89
CA PHE A 161 -19.28 7.03 12.84
C PHE A 161 -20.24 6.44 13.89
N LYS A 162 -21.26 7.18 14.33
CA LYS A 162 -22.32 6.62 15.18
C LYS A 162 -23.10 5.52 14.46
N ASN A 163 -23.43 5.73 13.18
CA ASN A 163 -24.11 4.75 12.34
C ASN A 163 -23.25 3.48 12.20
N PHE A 164 -21.96 3.64 11.90
CA PHE A 164 -20.99 2.54 11.89
C PHE A 164 -20.98 1.77 13.22
N MET A 165 -20.86 2.46 14.37
CA MET A 165 -20.84 1.78 15.68
C MET A 165 -22.14 1.03 16.00
N LYS A 166 -23.29 1.48 15.48
CA LYS A 166 -24.57 0.76 15.60
C LYS A 166 -24.59 -0.47 14.70
N LYS A 167 -24.21 -0.31 13.43
CA LYS A 167 -24.17 -1.39 12.44
C LYS A 167 -23.16 -2.47 12.82
N MET A 168 -21.93 -2.10 13.20
CA MET A 168 -20.86 -3.04 13.58
C MET A 168 -21.26 -4.02 14.70
N LYS A 169 -22.17 -3.64 15.61
CA LYS A 169 -22.61 -4.53 16.70
C LYS A 169 -23.51 -5.67 16.23
N ASN A 170 -24.29 -5.42 15.19
CA ASN A 170 -25.31 -6.34 14.70
C ASN A 170 -24.94 -6.94 13.34
N HIS A 171 -23.96 -6.37 12.65
CA HIS A 171 -23.54 -6.75 11.32
C HIS A 171 -22.45 -7.81 11.39
N GLU A 172 -22.76 -9.01 10.93
CA GLU A 172 -21.76 -10.05 10.68
C GLU A 172 -21.06 -9.75 9.35
N CYS A 173 -19.74 -9.90 9.32
CA CYS A 173 -19.00 -9.67 8.09
C CYS A 173 -19.40 -10.71 7.04
N PRO A 174 -19.64 -10.31 5.78
CA PRO A 174 -19.97 -11.27 4.73
C PRO A 174 -18.83 -12.29 4.64
N THR A 175 -19.18 -13.56 4.80
CA THR A 175 -18.25 -14.67 4.60
C THR A 175 -18.09 -14.86 3.10
N PHE A 176 -17.12 -14.14 2.52
CA PHE A 176 -16.66 -14.49 1.18
C PHE A 176 -16.03 -15.87 1.25
N GLN A 177 -16.74 -16.88 0.76
CA GLN A 177 -16.18 -18.19 0.46
C GLN A 177 -14.95 -17.95 -0.42
N SER A 178 -13.78 -18.32 0.07
CA SER A 178 -12.53 -18.24 -0.67
C SER A 178 -12.64 -19.13 -1.91
N VAL A 179 -13.00 -18.55 -3.05
CA VAL A 179 -13.19 -19.28 -4.33
C VAL A 179 -11.86 -19.69 -4.97
N PHE A 180 -10.73 -19.40 -4.32
CA PHE A 180 -9.40 -19.82 -4.76
C PHE A 180 -8.92 -20.93 -3.82
N LYS A 181 -8.88 -22.15 -4.36
CA LYS A 181 -8.38 -23.37 -3.73
C LYS A 181 -7.09 -23.81 -4.45
#